data_AF-A0A2B7ZRU8-F1
#
_entry.id   AF-A0A2B7ZRU8-F1
#
_cell.length_a   1.000
_cell.length_b   1.000
_cell.length_c   1.000
_cell.angle_alpha   90.00
_cell.angle_beta   90.00
_cell.angle_gamma   90.00
#
_symmetry.space_group_name_H-M   'P 1'
#
loop_
_entity.id
_entity.type
_entity.pdbx_description
1 polymer ?
#
loop_
_entity_poly.entity_id
_entity_poly.type
_entity_poly.pdbx_seq_one_letter_code
_entity_poly.pdbx_strand_id
1 'polypeptide(L)'
;MSLYSFLPQHEGILPKWLLFLSVVSLINTSQAILSPTYTALLYNKSPANAVQSRTFGIWTFITAVVRAYAAYNIDEPHLYDLAMWTFGAAFAHFMSEWLIFGSAKAKGRFVSPLCVSTVTLVWTAMQRGFYLA
;
A
#
# COMPACT_ATOMS: atom_id res chain seq x y z
N MET A 1 10.54 -2.54 -28.94
CA MET A 1 9.89 -3.16 -27.76
C MET A 1 8.81 -2.21 -27.27
N SER A 2 7.57 -2.66 -27.08
CA SER A 2 6.46 -1.78 -26.64
C SER A 2 6.45 -1.65 -25.12
N LEU A 3 6.11 -0.48 -24.57
CA LEU A 3 5.95 -0.29 -23.12
C LEU A 3 4.89 -1.23 -22.53
N TYR A 4 3.92 -1.64 -23.33
CA TYR A 4 2.85 -2.55 -22.92
C TYR A 4 3.38 -3.91 -22.45
N SER A 5 4.49 -4.39 -23.00
CA SER A 5 5.05 -5.70 -22.61
C SER A 5 5.62 -5.73 -21.20
N PHE A 6 5.85 -4.56 -20.58
CA PHE A 6 6.29 -4.47 -19.20
C PHE A 6 5.14 -4.45 -18.19
N LEU A 7 3.89 -4.24 -18.63
CA LEU A 7 2.74 -4.28 -17.73
C LEU A 7 2.30 -5.72 -17.44
N PRO A 8 1.56 -5.98 -16.35
CA PRO A 8 0.96 -7.28 -16.10
C PRO A 8 0.00 -7.67 -17.23
N GLN A 9 0.23 -8.84 -17.82
CA GLN A 9 -0.54 -9.35 -18.95
C GLN A 9 -1.80 -10.10 -18.53
N HIS A 10 -1.97 -10.36 -17.24
CA HIS A 10 -3.16 -10.96 -16.65
C HIS A 10 -4.43 -10.16 -16.95
N GLU A 11 -5.56 -10.88 -17.05
CA GLU A 11 -6.87 -10.29 -17.29
C GLU A 11 -7.32 -9.35 -16.15
N GLY A 12 -8.22 -8.43 -16.47
CA GLY A 12 -8.73 -7.44 -15.53
C GLY A 12 -7.73 -6.32 -15.17
N ILE A 13 -8.15 -5.49 -14.21
CA ILE A 13 -7.49 -4.21 -13.88
C ILE A 13 -6.66 -4.30 -12.59
N LEU A 14 -7.01 -5.21 -11.68
CA LEU A 14 -6.37 -5.33 -10.37
C LEU A 14 -4.84 -5.52 -10.45
N PRO A 15 -4.27 -6.37 -11.33
CA PRO A 15 -2.82 -6.48 -11.51
C PRO A 15 -2.14 -5.15 -11.83
N LYS A 16 -2.73 -4.37 -12.74
CA LYS A 16 -2.21 -3.07 -13.18
C LYS A 16 -2.29 -2.04 -12.05
N TRP A 17 -3.37 -2.10 -11.26
CA TRP A 17 -3.55 -1.30 -10.05
C TRP A 17 -2.51 -1.64 -8.97
N LEU A 18 -2.24 -2.92 -8.71
CA LEU A 18 -1.22 -3.35 -7.76
C LEU A 18 0.17 -2.85 -8.15
N LEU A 19 0.54 -2.96 -9.44
CA LEU A 19 1.81 -2.44 -9.93
C LEU A 19 1.89 -0.91 -9.76
N PHE A 20 0.82 -0.18 -10.08
CA PHE A 20 0.75 1.26 -9.84
C PHE A 20 0.98 1.60 -8.37
N LEU A 21 0.29 0.92 -7.45
CA LEU A 21 0.47 1.13 -6.02
C LEU A 21 1.87 0.77 -5.53
N SER A 22 2.52 -0.25 -6.11
CA SER A 22 3.92 -0.54 -5.83
C SER A 22 4.83 0.63 -6.19
N VAL A 23 4.66 1.23 -7.37
CA VAL A 23 5.45 2.42 -7.78
C VAL A 23 5.20 3.59 -6.83
N VAL A 24 3.94 3.88 -6.48
CA VAL A 24 3.61 4.93 -5.50
C VAL A 24 4.25 4.65 -4.14
N SER A 25 4.20 3.40 -3.67
CA SER A 25 4.85 2.99 -2.43
C SER A 25 6.37 3.12 -2.47
N LEU A 26 7.03 2.90 -3.61
CA LEU A 26 8.47 3.16 -3.76
C LEU A 26 8.78 4.65 -3.64
N ILE A 27 7.96 5.52 -4.21
CA ILE A 27 8.11 6.98 -4.07
C ILE A 27 7.90 7.40 -2.60
N ASN A 28 6.90 6.84 -1.92
CA ASN A 28 6.65 7.09 -0.50
C ASN A 28 7.80 6.58 0.38
N THR A 29 8.37 5.42 0.05
CA THR A 29 9.56 4.86 0.71
C THR A 29 10.71 5.85 0.66
N SER A 30 11.03 6.36 -0.53
CA SER A 30 12.11 7.34 -0.72
C SER A 30 11.86 8.61 0.10
N GLN A 31 10.65 9.15 0.07
CA GLN A 31 10.29 10.32 0.88
C GLN A 31 10.45 10.06 2.38
N ALA A 32 10.00 8.89 2.87
CA ALA A 32 10.07 8.53 4.27
C ALA A 32 11.51 8.31 4.76
N ILE A 33 12.37 7.72 3.93
CA ILE A 33 13.80 7.51 4.23
C ILE A 33 14.56 8.83 4.26
N LEU A 34 14.30 9.71 3.28
CA LEU A 34 15.04 10.96 3.10
C LEU A 34 14.54 12.10 4.01
N SER A 35 13.29 12.07 4.46
CA SER A 35 12.68 13.15 5.24
C SER A 35 12.25 12.69 6.63
N PRO A 36 12.90 13.18 7.71
CA PRO A 36 12.51 12.86 9.09
C PRO A 36 11.11 13.31 9.51
N THR A 37 10.50 14.23 8.74
CA THR A 37 9.18 14.81 9.03
C THR A 37 8.06 14.16 8.23
N TYR A 38 8.37 13.24 7.31
CA TYR A 38 7.40 12.66 6.39
C TYR A 38 6.20 12.04 7.12
N THR A 39 6.46 11.20 8.10
CA THR A 39 5.42 10.53 8.90
C THR A 39 4.69 11.49 9.82
N ALA A 40 5.33 12.52 10.37
CA ALA A 40 4.63 13.56 11.13
C ALA A 40 3.61 14.31 10.28
N LEU A 41 3.93 14.58 9.01
CA LEU A 41 2.99 15.16 8.04
C LEU A 41 1.89 14.18 7.64
N LEU A 42 2.21 12.88 7.55
CA LEU A 42 1.27 11.82 7.23
C LEU A 42 0.23 11.64 8.34
N TYR A 43 0.69 11.35 9.56
CA TYR A 43 -0.17 11.15 10.72
C TYR A 43 -0.76 12.46 11.22
N ASN A 44 -0.17 13.63 10.95
CA ASN A 44 -0.75 14.95 11.21
C ASN A 44 -1.11 15.32 12.67
N LYS A 45 -0.90 14.42 13.64
CA LYS A 45 -0.96 14.67 15.09
C LYS A 45 0.12 13.86 15.82
N SER A 46 1.29 13.71 15.21
CA SER A 46 2.48 13.06 15.78
C SER A 46 3.71 13.96 15.60
N PRO A 47 4.63 14.03 16.59
CA PRO A 47 5.91 14.69 16.40
C PRO A 47 6.77 13.98 15.35
N ALA A 48 7.72 14.72 14.76
CA ALA A 48 8.69 14.16 13.82
C ALA A 48 9.69 13.26 14.54
N ASN A 49 9.98 12.10 13.95
CA ASN A 49 10.97 11.16 14.44
C ASN A 49 11.66 10.47 13.26
N ALA A 50 12.96 10.68 13.13
CA ALA A 50 13.72 10.19 11.98
C ALA A 50 13.77 8.65 11.89
N VAL A 51 13.85 7.95 13.03
CA VAL A 51 13.86 6.48 13.07
C VAL A 51 12.50 5.96 12.63
N GLN A 52 11.42 6.50 13.20
CA GLN A 52 10.06 6.09 12.86
C GLN A 52 9.74 6.37 11.38
N SER A 53 10.21 7.48 10.81
CA SER A 53 10.05 7.76 9.38
C SER A 53 10.76 6.72 8.50
N ARG A 54 12.02 6.35 8.83
CA ARG A 54 12.74 5.29 8.11
C ARG A 54 12.06 3.93 8.29
N THR A 55 11.59 3.59 9.49
CA THR A 55 10.86 2.34 9.75
C THR A 55 9.59 2.25 8.91
N PHE A 56 8.81 3.35 8.84
CA PHE A 56 7.65 3.43 7.95
C PHE A 56 8.04 3.24 6.48
N GLY A 57 9.16 3.84 6.06
CA GLY A 57 9.73 3.66 4.73
C GLY A 57 10.03 2.19 4.41
N ILE A 58 10.72 1.47 5.30
CA ILE A 58 11.03 0.04 5.09
C ILE A 58 9.77 -0.82 5.06
N TRP A 59 8.80 -0.56 5.93
CA TRP A 59 7.51 -1.25 5.89
C TRP A 59 6.78 -1.01 4.56
N THR A 60 6.76 0.24 4.11
CA THR A 60 6.17 0.62 2.82
C THR A 60 6.87 -0.06 1.65
N PHE A 61 8.20 -0.14 1.68
CA PHE A 61 9.02 -0.83 0.68
C PHE A 61 8.68 -2.32 0.57
N ILE A 62 8.62 -3.02 1.71
CA ILE A 62 8.29 -4.45 1.74
C ILE A 62 6.91 -4.69 1.13
N THR A 63 5.90 -3.86 1.48
CA THR A 63 4.58 -3.99 0.85
C THR A 63 4.59 -3.68 -0.65
N ALA A 64 5.44 -2.76 -1.11
CA ALA A 64 5.60 -2.46 -2.53
C ALA A 64 6.12 -3.67 -3.31
N VAL A 65 7.11 -4.36 -2.76
CA VAL A 65 7.69 -5.59 -3.34
C VAL A 65 6.61 -6.67 -3.42
N VAL A 66 5.91 -6.96 -2.32
CA VAL A 66 4.84 -7.97 -2.30
C VAL A 66 3.77 -7.69 -3.36
N ARG A 67 3.30 -6.44 -3.44
CA ARG A 67 2.28 -6.02 -4.42
C ARG A 67 2.80 -6.10 -5.86
N ALA A 68 4.08 -5.84 -6.10
CA ALA A 68 4.66 -5.93 -7.43
C ALA A 68 4.75 -7.39 -7.88
N TYR A 69 5.20 -8.29 -7.01
CA TYR A 69 5.22 -9.73 -7.30
C TYR A 69 3.81 -10.27 -7.56
N ALA A 70 2.84 -9.91 -6.70
CA ALA A 70 1.45 -10.30 -6.90
C ALA A 70 0.84 -9.70 -8.19
N ALA A 71 1.26 -8.50 -8.61
CA ALA A 71 0.79 -7.93 -9.87
C ALA A 71 1.12 -8.82 -11.07
N TYR A 72 2.30 -9.46 -11.09
CA TYR A 72 2.70 -10.35 -12.19
C TYR A 72 2.27 -11.81 -11.99
N ASN A 73 1.75 -12.17 -10.82
CA ASN A 73 1.37 -13.52 -10.43
C ASN A 73 0.06 -13.47 -9.63
N ILE A 74 -0.96 -12.82 -10.20
CA ILE A 74 -2.23 -12.55 -9.49
C ILE A 74 -3.08 -13.82 -9.31
N ASP A 75 -2.82 -14.82 -10.14
CA ASP A 75 -3.44 -16.14 -10.16
C ASP A 75 -2.79 -17.12 -9.17
N GLU A 76 -1.64 -16.76 -8.58
CA GLU A 76 -0.99 -17.54 -7.53
C GLU A 76 -1.64 -17.24 -6.16
N PRO A 77 -2.33 -18.21 -5.53
CA PRO A 77 -3.12 -17.98 -4.32
C PRO A 77 -2.32 -17.35 -3.18
N HIS A 78 -1.07 -17.77 -2.98
CA HIS A 78 -0.25 -17.27 -1.89
C HIS A 78 0.19 -15.82 -2.10
N LEU A 79 0.50 -15.43 -3.34
CA LEU A 79 0.88 -14.05 -3.65
C LEU A 79 -0.33 -13.12 -3.62
N TYR A 80 -1.50 -13.60 -4.07
CA TYR A 80 -2.76 -12.88 -3.94
C TYR A 80 -3.10 -12.57 -2.48
N ASP A 81 -3.10 -13.60 -1.64
CA ASP A 81 -3.43 -13.47 -0.22
C ASP A 81 -2.40 -12.58 0.50
N LEU A 82 -1.11 -12.70 0.18
CA LEU A 82 -0.08 -11.79 0.71
C LEU A 82 -0.34 -10.33 0.31
N ALA A 83 -0.67 -10.06 -0.96
CA ALA A 83 -1.01 -8.71 -1.40
C ALA A 83 -2.24 -8.17 -0.66
N MET A 84 -3.29 -8.97 -0.53
CA MET A 84 -4.48 -8.62 0.25
C MET A 84 -4.11 -8.30 1.72
N TRP A 85 -3.26 -9.11 2.35
CA TRP A 85 -2.78 -8.86 3.72
C TRP A 85 -1.98 -7.57 3.86
N THR A 86 -1.25 -7.11 2.84
CA THR A 86 -0.60 -5.79 2.89
C THR A 86 -1.61 -4.64 3.00
N PHE A 87 -2.80 -4.79 2.40
CA PHE A 87 -3.87 -3.81 2.54
C PHE A 87 -4.62 -3.98 3.85
N GLY A 88 -4.80 -5.22 4.32
CA GLY A 88 -5.35 -5.52 5.65
C GLY A 88 -4.54 -4.90 6.78
N ALA A 89 -3.21 -5.07 6.76
CA ALA A 89 -2.32 -4.46 7.75
C ALA A 89 -2.35 -2.93 7.68
N ALA A 90 -2.31 -2.35 6.47
CA ALA A 90 -2.41 -0.90 6.29
C ALA A 90 -3.76 -0.35 6.79
N PHE A 91 -4.87 -1.03 6.48
CA PHE A 91 -6.20 -0.67 6.95
C PHE A 91 -6.25 -0.66 8.48
N ALA A 92 -5.84 -1.77 9.12
CA ALA A 92 -5.84 -1.88 10.58
C ALA A 92 -4.97 -0.79 11.24
N HIS A 93 -3.78 -0.54 10.69
CA HIS A 93 -2.87 0.51 11.14
C HIS A 93 -3.52 1.90 11.02
N PHE A 94 -3.93 2.34 9.83
CA PHE A 94 -4.47 3.69 9.66
C PHE A 94 -5.81 3.89 10.38
N MET A 95 -6.68 2.87 10.45
CA MET A 95 -7.91 2.95 11.22
C MET A 95 -7.65 3.09 12.72
N SER A 96 -6.68 2.35 13.28
CA SER A 96 -6.35 2.46 14.70
C SER A 96 -5.68 3.80 15.04
N GLU A 97 -4.79 4.32 14.20
CA GLU A 97 -4.18 5.65 14.38
C GLU A 97 -5.23 6.77 14.38
N TRP A 98 -6.31 6.62 13.61
CA TRP A 98 -7.40 7.58 13.54
C TRP A 98 -8.42 7.44 14.68
N LEU A 99 -8.91 6.22 14.94
CA LEU A 99 -10.05 5.99 15.83
C LEU A 99 -9.66 5.63 17.27
N ILE A 100 -8.45 5.10 17.50
CA ILE A 100 -8.04 4.54 18.79
C ILE A 100 -6.89 5.35 19.38
N PHE A 101 -5.74 5.38 18.71
CA PHE A 101 -4.53 6.03 19.24
C PHE A 101 -4.57 7.55 19.09
N GLY A 102 -5.36 8.07 18.14
CA GLY A 102 -5.59 9.50 17.98
C GLY A 102 -4.32 10.28 17.59
N SER A 103 -3.34 9.60 17.01
CA SER A 103 -2.14 10.14 16.36
C SER A 103 -2.44 10.70 14.98
N ALA A 104 -3.65 10.47 14.44
CA ALA A 104 -4.10 11.04 13.18
C ALA A 104 -5.54 11.55 13.14
N LYS A 105 -5.76 12.48 12.20
CA LYS A 105 -7.09 12.95 11.76
C LYS A 105 -7.29 12.65 10.28
N ALA A 106 -8.52 12.37 9.86
CA ALA A 106 -8.90 12.17 8.46
C ALA A 106 -8.86 13.47 7.63
N LYS A 107 -7.66 14.05 7.46
CA LYS A 107 -7.40 15.24 6.66
C LYS A 107 -5.99 15.24 6.07
N GLY A 108 -5.78 16.03 5.03
CA GLY A 108 -4.47 16.20 4.40
C GLY A 108 -3.92 14.88 3.86
N ARG A 109 -2.61 14.65 4.06
CA ARG A 109 -1.89 13.48 3.53
C ARG A 109 -2.41 12.13 4.03
N PHE A 110 -3.11 12.11 5.17
CA PHE A 110 -3.62 10.89 5.78
C PHE A 110 -4.79 10.26 5.01
N VAL A 111 -5.58 11.06 4.29
CA VAL A 111 -6.81 10.58 3.63
C VAL A 111 -6.50 9.58 2.52
N SER A 112 -5.46 9.84 1.73
CA SER A 112 -5.07 8.98 0.61
C SER A 112 -4.77 7.54 1.03
N PRO A 113 -3.83 7.25 1.95
CA PRO A 113 -3.53 5.87 2.36
C PRO A 113 -4.71 5.20 3.08
N LEU A 114 -5.52 5.96 3.83
CA LEU A 114 -6.74 5.43 4.46
C LEU A 114 -7.74 4.93 3.40
N CYS A 115 -8.04 5.73 2.39
CA CYS A 115 -8.95 5.35 1.30
C CYS A 115 -8.37 4.21 0.45
N VAL A 116 -7.11 4.31 0.04
CA VAL A 116 -6.47 3.31 -0.82
C VAL A 116 -6.41 1.95 -0.14
N SER A 117 -6.01 1.89 1.15
CA SER A 117 -5.97 0.63 1.89
C SER A 117 -7.35 0.01 2.06
N THR A 118 -8.36 0.81 2.41
CA THR A 118 -9.74 0.35 2.61
C THR A 118 -10.35 -0.17 1.30
N VAL A 119 -10.34 0.65 0.25
CA VAL A 119 -10.98 0.32 -1.03
C VAL A 119 -10.25 -0.85 -1.70
N THR A 120 -8.91 -0.87 -1.67
CA THR A 120 -8.17 -1.96 -2.31
C THR A 120 -8.35 -3.27 -1.55
N LEU A 121 -8.40 -3.25 -0.21
CA LEU A 121 -8.69 -4.46 0.58
C LEU A 121 -10.05 -5.07 0.21
N VAL A 122 -11.09 -4.23 0.14
CA VAL A 122 -12.44 -4.68 -0.28
C VAL A 122 -12.41 -5.20 -1.71
N TRP A 123 -11.73 -4.49 -2.61
CA TRP A 123 -11.64 -4.90 -4.02
C TRP A 123 -10.91 -6.24 -4.18
N THR A 124 -9.79 -6.47 -3.50
CA THR A 124 -9.09 -7.76 -3.49
C THR A 124 -9.95 -8.85 -2.86
N ALA A 125 -10.72 -8.57 -1.82
CA ALA A 125 -11.62 -9.58 -1.26
C ALA A 125 -12.72 -9.98 -2.25
N MET A 126 -13.31 -9.02 -2.97
CA MET A 126 -14.38 -9.25 -3.94
C MET A 126 -13.91 -9.95 -5.23
N GLN A 127 -12.67 -9.70 -5.66
CA GLN A 127 -12.13 -10.27 -6.90
C GLN A 127 -11.38 -11.58 -6.71
N ARG A 128 -11.25 -12.08 -5.47
CA ARG A 128 -10.49 -13.29 -5.17
C ARG A 128 -10.96 -14.49 -5.98
N GLY A 129 -12.27 -14.69 -6.10
CA GLY A 129 -12.84 -15.79 -6.90
C GLY A 129 -12.62 -15.64 -8.41
N PHE A 130 -12.50 -14.41 -8.93
CA PHE A 130 -12.21 -14.19 -10.36
C PHE A 130 -10.76 -14.56 -10.70
N TYR A 131 -9.81 -14.21 -9.81
CA TYR A 131 -8.39 -14.40 -10.07
C TYR A 131 -7.85 -15.78 -9.68
N LEU A 132 -8.49 -16.50 -8.76
CA LEU A 132 -8.04 -17.80 -8.24
C LEU A 132 -8.94 -18.97 -8.65
N ALA A 133 -9.77 -18.79 -9.69
CA ALA A 133 -10.68 -19.83 -10.20
C ALA A 133 -9.95 -20.89 -11.05
#